data_AF-A0A7W2THZ6-F1
#
_entry.id   AF-A0A7W2THZ6-F1
#
_cell.length_a   1.000
_cell.length_b   1.000
_cell.length_c   1.000
_cell.angle_alpha   90.00
_cell.angle_beta   90.00
_cell.angle_gamma   90.00
#
_symmetry.space_group_name_H-M   'P 1'
#
loop_
_entity.id
_entity.type
_entity.pdbx_description
1 polymer ?
#
loop_
_entity_poly.entity_id
_entity_poly.type
_entity_poly.pdbx_seq_one_letter_code
_entity_poly.pdbx_strand_id
1 'polypeptide(L)'
;MKSLLKSIQYGMLDFIEGENQPDYTSDNVTDCITLLLEFMSSMGSEIQTVDSTKNHIKYLILSLNELNDDCGQCLIETDQREDICDFIQKVTNKANVEFEGDVTEEWREW
;
A
#
# COMPACT_ATOMS: atom_id res chain seq x y z
N MET A 1 5.03 -7.12 -9.10
CA MET A 1 4.21 -7.39 -7.90
C MET A 1 5.05 -7.96 -6.76
N LYS A 2 5.53 -9.22 -6.81
CA LYS A 2 6.39 -9.77 -5.73
C LYS A 2 7.67 -8.97 -5.46
N SER A 3 8.24 -8.33 -6.48
CA SER A 3 9.40 -7.45 -6.34
C SER A 3 9.08 -6.15 -5.60
N LEU A 4 7.90 -5.56 -5.85
CA LEU A 4 7.46 -4.30 -5.20
C LEU A 4 7.12 -4.53 -3.73
N LEU A 5 6.37 -5.59 -3.40
CA LEU A 5 6.10 -5.93 -2.00
C LEU A 5 7.38 -6.13 -1.18
N LYS A 6 8.41 -6.74 -1.79
CA LYS A 6 9.72 -6.87 -1.17
C LYS A 6 10.45 -5.55 -1.03
N SER A 7 10.39 -4.68 -2.05
CA SER A 7 10.98 -3.34 -2.01
C SER A 7 10.40 -2.53 -0.85
N ILE A 8 9.07 -2.46 -0.76
CA ILE A 8 8.34 -1.80 0.34
C ILE A 8 8.75 -2.39 1.68
N GLN A 9 8.67 -3.71 1.82
CA GLN A 9 8.98 -4.39 3.07
C GLN A 9 10.43 -4.15 3.52
N TYR A 10 11.40 -4.34 2.63
CA TYR A 10 12.81 -4.19 2.98
C TYR A 10 13.16 -2.73 3.24
N GLY A 11 12.64 -1.77 2.47
CA GLY A 11 12.88 -0.35 2.77
C GLY A 11 12.39 0.03 4.18
N MET A 12 11.22 -0.44 4.59
CA MET A 12 10.69 -0.17 5.93
C MET A 12 11.48 -0.89 7.04
N LEU A 13 11.94 -2.12 6.81
CA LEU A 13 12.74 -2.87 7.79
C LEU A 13 14.17 -2.33 7.91
N ASP A 14 14.78 -1.91 6.80
CA ASP A 14 16.12 -1.32 6.77
C ASP A 14 16.17 -0.03 7.60
N PHE A 15 15.10 0.78 7.58
CA PHE A 15 14.96 1.94 8.46
C PHE A 15 14.96 1.54 9.95
N ILE A 16 14.17 0.52 10.32
CA ILE A 16 14.10 0.01 11.70
C ILE A 16 15.49 -0.45 12.17
N GLU A 17 16.25 -1.16 11.34
CA GLU A 17 17.60 -1.63 11.67
C GLU A 17 18.62 -0.50 11.82
N GLY A 18 18.40 0.63 11.14
CA GLY A 18 19.25 1.82 11.18
C GLY A 18 19.05 2.71 12.43
N GLU A 19 17.94 2.54 13.15
CA GLU A 19 17.52 3.43 14.22
C GLU A 19 17.61 2.80 15.62
N ASN A 20 18.00 3.59 16.62
CA ASN A 20 18.04 3.12 18.01
C ASN A 20 16.63 3.05 18.64
N GLN A 21 15.73 3.91 18.20
CA GLN A 21 14.35 4.04 18.66
C GLN A 21 13.46 4.40 17.46
N PRO A 22 13.12 3.43 16.59
CA PRO A 22 12.31 3.68 15.41
C PRO A 22 10.86 4.06 15.80
N ASP A 23 10.23 4.90 14.99
CA ASP A 23 8.86 5.39 15.19
C ASP A 23 7.79 4.33 14.95
N TYR A 24 8.15 3.23 14.27
CA TYR A 24 7.29 2.09 14.01
C TYR A 24 8.05 0.78 14.15
N THR A 25 7.31 -0.33 14.20
CA THR A 25 7.85 -1.67 14.49
C THR A 25 7.74 -2.60 13.28
N SER A 26 8.42 -3.76 13.35
CA SER A 26 8.26 -4.83 12.35
C SER A 26 6.83 -5.36 12.24
N ASP A 27 6.04 -5.23 13.30
CA ASP A 27 4.62 -5.61 13.29
C ASP A 27 3.83 -4.62 12.43
N ASN A 28 4.08 -3.31 12.55
CA ASN A 28 3.47 -2.31 11.67
C ASN A 28 3.85 -2.54 10.19
N VAL A 29 5.10 -2.92 9.90
CA VAL A 29 5.51 -3.31 8.54
C VAL A 29 4.74 -4.54 8.07
N THR A 30 4.54 -5.53 8.95
CA THR A 30 3.77 -6.72 8.64
C THR A 30 2.31 -6.40 8.34
N ASP A 31 1.70 -5.48 9.09
CA ASP A 31 0.34 -5.00 8.85
C ASP A 31 0.22 -4.28 7.51
N CYS A 32 1.17 -3.40 7.17
CA CYS A 32 1.22 -2.73 5.87
C CYS A 32 1.27 -3.75 4.71
N ILE A 33 2.17 -4.74 4.80
CA ILE A 33 2.29 -5.77 3.75
C ILE A 33 1.04 -6.65 3.68
N THR A 34 0.40 -6.93 4.82
CA THR A 34 -0.83 -7.69 4.88
C THR A 34 -1.97 -6.97 4.15
N LEU A 35 -2.16 -5.68 4.39
CA LEU A 35 -3.16 -4.86 3.68
C LEU A 35 -2.96 -4.90 2.16
N LEU A 36 -1.72 -4.78 1.69
CA LEU A 36 -1.39 -4.85 0.26
C LEU A 36 -1.68 -6.24 -0.34
N LEU A 37 -1.39 -7.30 0.41
CA LEU A 37 -1.69 -8.67 0.00
C LEU A 37 -3.20 -8.95 -0.05
N GLU A 38 -3.95 -8.46 0.93
CA GLU A 38 -5.42 -8.57 0.98
C GLU A 38 -6.08 -7.82 -0.18
N PHE A 39 -5.59 -6.62 -0.50
CA PHE A 39 -6.01 -5.89 -1.69
C PHE A 39 -5.76 -6.69 -2.98
N MET A 40 -4.55 -7.24 -3.17
CA MET A 40 -4.24 -8.06 -4.34
C MET A 40 -5.10 -9.33 -4.41
N SER A 41 -5.41 -9.94 -3.26
CA SER A 41 -6.28 -11.12 -3.17
C SER A 41 -7.72 -10.79 -3.56
N SER A 42 -8.28 -9.70 -3.02
CA SER A 42 -9.65 -9.27 -3.33
C SER A 42 -9.81 -8.85 -4.79
N MET A 43 -8.83 -8.14 -5.36
CA MET A 43 -8.83 -7.80 -6.79
C MET A 43 -8.74 -9.03 -7.71
N GLY A 44 -8.22 -10.16 -7.22
CA GLY A 44 -8.07 -11.40 -7.97
C GLY A 44 -9.14 -12.46 -7.71
N SER A 45 -10.05 -12.25 -6.76
CA SER A 45 -11.05 -13.25 -6.38
C SER A 45 -12.23 -13.31 -7.34
N GLU A 46 -12.52 -12.22 -8.05
CA GLU A 46 -13.62 -12.08 -8.99
C GLU A 46 -13.33 -11.03 -10.08
N ILE A 47 -14.18 -11.00 -11.12
CA ILE A 47 -14.06 -9.98 -12.18
C ILE A 47 -14.43 -8.62 -11.58
N GLN A 48 -13.52 -7.67 -11.73
CA GLN A 48 -13.69 -6.33 -11.19
C GLN A 48 -14.32 -5.37 -12.20
N THR A 49 -15.11 -4.44 -11.67
CA THR A 49 -15.62 -3.26 -12.38
C THR A 49 -14.81 -2.03 -11.97
N VAL A 50 -14.99 -0.92 -12.66
CA VAL A 50 -14.40 0.37 -12.26
C VAL A 50 -14.83 0.75 -10.84
N ASP A 51 -16.13 0.61 -10.53
CA ASP A 51 -16.68 1.00 -9.23
C ASP A 51 -16.21 0.07 -8.10
N SER A 52 -16.24 -1.25 -8.31
CA SER A 52 -15.72 -2.20 -7.30
C SER A 52 -14.22 -2.00 -7.06
N THR A 53 -13.45 -1.77 -8.13
CA THR A 53 -12.02 -1.46 -8.02
C THR A 53 -11.77 -0.19 -7.22
N LYS A 54 -12.50 0.90 -7.50
CA LYS A 54 -12.38 2.14 -6.71
C LYS A 54 -12.71 1.91 -5.24
N ASN A 55 -13.71 1.10 -4.92
CA ASN A 55 -14.04 0.77 -3.54
C ASN A 55 -12.91 -0.01 -2.85
N HIS A 56 -12.28 -0.96 -3.54
CA HIS A 56 -11.12 -1.69 -3.01
C HIS A 56 -9.91 -0.77 -2.79
N ILE A 57 -9.62 0.13 -3.74
CA ILE A 57 -8.55 1.12 -3.60
C ILE A 57 -8.81 2.05 -2.43
N LYS A 58 -10.02 2.63 -2.35
CA LYS A 58 -10.41 3.52 -1.25
C LYS A 58 -10.24 2.84 0.10
N TYR A 59 -10.73 1.59 0.24
CA TYR A 59 -10.58 0.83 1.47
C TYR A 59 -9.10 0.67 1.85
N LEU A 60 -8.27 0.25 0.91
CA LEU A 60 -6.83 0.10 1.14
C LEU A 60 -6.19 1.43 1.58
N ILE A 61 -6.44 2.52 0.86
CA ILE A 61 -5.81 3.81 1.17
C ILE A 61 -6.23 4.32 2.56
N LEU A 62 -7.50 4.20 2.92
CA LEU A 62 -7.96 4.60 4.26
C LEU A 62 -7.33 3.74 5.36
N SER A 63 -7.18 2.43 5.16
CA SER A 63 -6.48 1.56 6.12
C SER A 63 -4.99 1.87 6.22
N LEU A 64 -4.35 2.26 5.11
CA LEU A 64 -2.94 2.71 5.12
C LEU A 64 -2.77 4.06 5.82
N ASN A 65 -3.72 5.00 5.65
CA ASN A 65 -3.70 6.26 6.38
C ASN A 65 -3.80 6.02 7.89
N GLU A 66 -4.75 5.18 8.33
CA GLU A 66 -4.92 4.82 9.75
C GLU A 66 -3.65 4.18 10.32
N LEU A 67 -3.06 3.21 9.61
CA LEU A 67 -1.82 2.57 10.03
C LEU A 67 -0.64 3.56 10.09
N ASN A 68 -0.55 4.48 9.13
CA ASN A 68 0.50 5.50 9.14
C ASN A 68 0.32 6.50 10.29
N ASP A 69 -0.93 6.89 10.60
CA ASP A 69 -1.25 7.78 11.71
C ASP A 69 -0.91 7.16 13.07
N ASP A 70 -1.22 5.86 13.26
CA ASP A 70 -0.81 5.08 14.43
C ASP A 70 0.71 5.02 14.61
N CYS A 71 1.46 5.19 13.52
CA CYS A 71 2.92 5.28 13.49
C CYS A 71 3.44 6.73 13.49
N GLY A 72 2.62 7.72 13.87
CA GLY A 72 3.03 9.12 13.93
C GLY A 72 3.36 9.75 12.57
N GLN A 73 2.78 9.21 11.49
CA GLN A 73 3.04 9.57 10.09
C GLN A 73 4.45 9.22 9.58
N CYS A 74 5.17 8.31 10.26
CA CYS A 74 6.55 7.91 9.90
C CYS A 74 6.66 6.59 9.13
N LEU A 75 5.57 5.84 8.93
CA LEU A 75 5.65 4.50 8.31
C LEU A 75 5.80 4.57 6.79
N ILE A 76 5.03 5.45 6.13
CA ILE A 76 5.00 5.56 4.67
C ILE A 76 5.68 6.85 4.22
N GLU A 77 6.96 6.72 3.85
CA GLU A 77 7.74 7.83 3.27
C GLU A 77 7.63 7.86 1.73
N THR A 78 8.36 8.79 1.10
CA THR A 78 8.29 9.04 -0.35
C THR A 78 8.56 7.77 -1.18
N ASP A 79 9.59 6.99 -0.81
CA ASP A 79 9.96 5.79 -1.57
C ASP A 79 8.89 4.69 -1.44
N GLN A 80 8.38 4.46 -0.23
CA GLN A 80 7.29 3.51 0.01
C GLN A 80 6.02 3.97 -0.71
N ARG A 81 5.74 5.28 -0.73
CA ARG A 81 4.57 5.81 -1.43
C ARG A 81 4.60 5.51 -2.91
N GLU A 82 5.74 5.78 -3.57
CA GLU A 82 5.91 5.52 -4.99
C GLU A 82 5.72 4.03 -5.31
N ASP A 83 6.33 3.14 -4.51
CA ASP A 83 6.20 1.70 -4.69
C ASP A 83 4.78 1.18 -4.41
N ILE A 84 4.07 1.73 -3.42
CA ILE A 84 2.68 1.36 -3.12
C ILE A 84 1.76 1.82 -4.27
N CYS A 85 1.92 3.04 -4.79
CA CYS A 85 1.11 3.53 -5.90
C CYS A 85 1.33 2.68 -7.17
N ASP A 86 2.59 2.35 -7.50
CA ASP A 86 2.92 1.46 -8.62
C ASP A 86 2.40 0.03 -8.38
N PHE A 87 2.43 -0.46 -7.14
CA PHE A 87 1.82 -1.74 -6.79
C PHE A 87 0.32 -1.75 -7.05
N ILE A 88 -0.42 -0.74 -6.58
CA ILE A 88 -1.86 -0.63 -6.77
C ILE A 88 -2.19 -0.58 -8.27
N GLN A 89 -1.51 0.28 -9.04
CA GLN A 89 -1.71 0.39 -10.48
C GLN A 89 -1.48 -0.95 -11.20
N LYS A 90 -0.44 -1.70 -10.82
CA LYS A 90 -0.16 -3.01 -11.42
C LYS A 90 -1.22 -4.05 -11.07
N VAL A 91 -1.81 -4.00 -9.88
CA VAL A 91 -2.90 -4.89 -9.49
C VAL A 91 -4.17 -4.56 -10.26
N THR A 92 -4.54 -3.29 -10.40
CA THR A 92 -5.75 -2.89 -11.15
C THR A 92 -5.62 -3.22 -12.64
N ASN A 93 -4.46 -2.94 -13.23
CA ASN A 93 -4.18 -3.30 -14.63
C ASN A 93 -4.30 -4.81 -14.86
N LYS A 94 -3.83 -5.62 -13.90
CA LYS A 94 -3.97 -7.09 -13.96
C LYS A 94 -5.44 -7.54 -13.89
N ALA A 95 -6.29 -6.77 -13.22
CA ALA A 95 -7.74 -6.98 -13.20
C ALA A 95 -8.46 -6.42 -14.45
N ASN A 96 -7.70 -5.91 -15.44
CA ASN A 96 -8.20 -5.22 -16.63
C ASN A 96 -9.02 -3.95 -16.32
N VAL A 97 -8.69 -3.27 -15.22
CA VAL A 97 -9.28 -1.98 -14.86
C VAL A 97 -8.17 -0.94 -14.86
N GLU A 98 -8.26 0.00 -15.81
CA GLU A 98 -7.31 1.09 -15.98
C GLU A 98 -7.95 2.41 -15.52
N PHE A 99 -7.13 3.29 -14.95
CA PHE A 99 -7.52 4.63 -14.54
C PHE A 99 -6.60 5.64 -15.22
N GLU A 100 -7.14 6.82 -15.51
CA GLU A 100 -6.32 7.96 -15.92
C GLU A 100 -5.71 8.62 -14.69
N GLY A 101 -4.38 8.76 -14.67
CA GLY A 101 -3.65 9.37 -13.57
C GLY A 101 -3.58 8.47 -12.32
N ASP A 102 -3.21 9.08 -11.19
CA ASP A 102 -3.06 8.38 -9.93
C ASP A 102 -4.39 8.37 -9.16
N VAL A 103 -5.12 7.27 -9.31
CA VAL A 103 -6.42 7.06 -8.66
C VAL A 103 -6.35 7.03 -7.13
N THR A 104 -5.16 6.88 -6.55
CA THR A 104 -5.01 6.81 -5.09
C THR A 104 -4.97 8.19 -4.44
N GLU A 105 -4.67 9.26 -5.19
CA GLU A 105 -4.55 10.64 -4.67
C GLU A 105 -5.82 11.15 -4.00
N GLU A 106 -7.00 10.68 -4.40
CA GLU A 106 -8.29 11.14 -3.87
C GLU A 106 -8.43 10.95 -2.35
N TRP A 107 -7.77 9.92 -1.79
CA TRP A 107 -7.92 9.54 -0.38
C TRP A 107 -6.60 9.53 0.41
N ARG A 108 -5.46 9.79 -0.23
CA ARG A 108 -4.14 9.60 0.39
C ARG A 108 -3.76 10.76 1.31
N GLU A 109 -3.15 10.44 2.43
CA GLU A 109 -2.63 11.43 3.41
C GLU A 109 -1.10 11.42 3.55
N TRP A 110 -0.40 10.54 2.81
CA TRP A 110 1.06 10.32 2.80
C TRP A 110 1.69 10.49 1.40
#